data_AF-A0A537PRI0-F1
#
_entry.id   AF-A0A537PRI0-F1
#
_cell.length_a   1.000
_cell.length_b   1.000
_cell.length_c   1.000
_cell.angle_alpha   90.00
_cell.angle_beta   90.00
_cell.angle_gamma   90.00
#
_symmetry.space_group_name_H-M   'P 1'
#
loop_
_entity.id
_entity.type
_entity.pdbx_description
1 polymer ?
#
loop_
_entity_poly.entity_id
_entity_poly.type
_entity_poly.pdbx_seq_one_letter_code
_entity_poly.pdbx_strand_id
1 'polypeptide(L)'
;MPLSLVLAQCGRAPSPGTLAANARASSGDTFSSGDTFDDRFPAPQFRDRFPAANESLAQRQISDFTPARTAQSEPAPYRVASLAPQIPYQRPTAKQNLTTLVSMKSSAFPYYGNNPASDAPFLNISKGDRRGHRSYGGRVYWQDETYNDNRVLVHVPENFDVRRPGVIVVFFHGNGATLERDVRDRQLVPQQISDSGVNAVLLAPQLAVDAADSSAGKFWQPGGFKRFMDESASQLARLYGDPNAAKAFANMPIIIVGYSGGFLPTAWSLEVGGISDRVRGVFLLDAVYGELDKFASWIEHHRSGFFVSSYTHYTARHDRELMSMLREKGIPVSEDMDGPLRPGSVVFVETGEGITHRDYVTHAWTENPVKEVLVKMASTPSMRLAASAQSSSNR
;
A
#
# COMPACT_ATOMS: atom_id res chain seq x y z
N MET A 1 1.81 -56.64 30.22
CA MET A 1 0.47 -56.50 30.83
C MET A 1 0.44 -57.31 32.12
N PRO A 2 -0.23 -56.88 33.20
CA PRO A 2 -1.14 -55.70 33.38
C PRO A 2 -0.66 -54.77 34.54
N LEU A 3 -1.21 -53.61 34.96
CA LEU A 3 -2.45 -52.82 34.81
C LEU A 3 -2.04 -51.32 34.68
N SER A 4 -2.59 -50.44 33.81
CA SER A 4 -3.92 -49.76 33.84
C SER A 4 -4.16 -48.94 35.14
N LEU A 5 -4.65 -47.69 35.22
CA LEU A 5 -5.05 -46.58 34.34
C LEU A 5 -5.75 -45.57 35.30
N VAL A 6 -5.45 -44.26 35.34
CA VAL A 6 -6.45 -43.19 35.62
C VAL A 6 -6.01 -41.87 34.96
N LEU A 7 -6.97 -41.28 34.26
CA LEU A 7 -6.97 -40.03 33.50
C LEU A 7 -7.02 -38.76 34.39
N ALA A 8 -6.59 -37.65 33.78
CA ALA A 8 -7.21 -36.31 33.80
C ALA A 8 -6.29 -35.18 34.28
N GLN A 9 -5.86 -34.33 33.35
CA GLN A 9 -6.21 -32.90 33.37
C GLN A 9 -5.84 -32.22 32.05
N CYS A 10 -6.87 -31.93 31.27
CA CYS A 10 -6.83 -30.95 30.19
C CYS A 10 -6.68 -29.53 30.77
N GLY A 11 -6.04 -28.66 30.00
CA GLY A 11 -6.43 -27.25 29.88
C GLY A 11 -5.94 -26.31 30.98
N ARG A 12 -4.73 -25.77 30.79
CA ARG A 12 -4.44 -24.41 31.26
C ARG A 12 -3.73 -23.66 30.14
N ALA A 13 -4.46 -22.76 29.48
CA ALA A 13 -3.85 -21.72 28.67
C ALA A 13 -2.89 -20.92 29.58
N PRO A 14 -1.69 -20.53 29.11
CA PRO A 14 -0.78 -19.72 29.89
C PRO A 14 -1.48 -18.39 30.28
N SER A 15 -1.25 -17.96 31.52
CA SER A 15 -1.86 -16.75 32.08
C SER A 15 -1.48 -15.51 31.26
N PRO A 16 -2.37 -14.51 31.10
CA PRO A 16 -2.09 -13.28 30.33
C PRO A 16 -0.85 -12.50 30.78
N GLY A 17 -0.40 -12.70 32.03
CA GLY A 17 0.81 -12.06 32.57
C GLY A 17 2.13 -12.55 31.97
N THR A 18 2.16 -13.71 31.30
CA THR A 18 3.40 -14.27 30.71
C THR A 18 3.54 -13.96 29.21
N LEU A 19 2.50 -13.42 28.56
CA LEU A 19 2.53 -12.89 27.19
C LEU A 19 2.77 -11.36 27.15
N ALA A 20 2.78 -10.71 28.32
CA ALA A 20 2.97 -9.25 28.45
C ALA A 20 4.39 -8.84 28.87
N ALA A 21 5.38 -9.72 28.73
CA ALA A 21 6.78 -9.42 29.05
C ALA A 21 7.52 -8.64 27.93
N ASN A 22 6.97 -8.57 26.72
CA ASN A 22 7.54 -7.79 25.61
C ASN A 22 6.96 -6.37 25.48
N ALA A 23 6.19 -5.90 26.48
CA ALA A 23 5.57 -4.57 26.46
C ALA A 23 6.11 -3.61 27.54
N ARG A 24 7.25 -3.93 28.17
CA ARG A 24 7.98 -2.97 29.00
C ARG A 24 9.36 -2.72 28.40
N ALA A 25 9.52 -1.53 27.82
CA ALA A 25 10.84 -0.94 27.69
C ALA A 25 11.45 -0.87 29.09
N SER A 26 12.47 -1.68 29.34
CA SER A 26 13.33 -1.55 30.51
C SER A 26 13.97 -0.17 30.47
N SER A 27 13.47 0.71 31.34
CA SER A 27 14.11 1.95 31.72
C SER A 27 15.44 1.60 32.41
N GLY A 28 16.52 1.62 31.66
CA GLY A 28 17.85 1.36 32.18
C GLY A 28 18.74 0.65 31.17
N ASP A 29 19.05 1.32 30.06
CA ASP A 29 20.32 1.13 29.36
C ASP A 29 20.61 2.42 28.59
N THR A 30 21.70 3.07 28.97
CA THR A 30 22.25 4.29 28.37
C THR A 30 22.66 4.03 26.93
N PHE A 31 21.73 4.22 26.00
CA PHE A 31 22.05 4.44 24.59
C PHE A 31 22.57 5.86 24.40
N SER A 32 23.66 5.98 23.66
CA SER A 32 24.18 7.24 23.14
C SER A 32 23.04 8.01 22.49
N SER A 33 22.66 9.12 23.11
CA SER A 33 21.78 10.15 22.54
C SER A 33 22.48 10.72 21.30
N GLY A 34 22.03 10.33 20.12
CA GLY A 34 22.64 10.77 18.86
C GLY A 34 21.67 10.97 17.72
N ASP A 35 20.77 10.01 17.44
CA ASP A 35 19.99 10.04 16.19
C ASP A 35 18.48 9.86 16.42
N THR A 36 17.77 10.98 16.61
CA THR A 36 16.30 11.02 16.54
C THR A 36 15.82 10.79 15.10
N PHE A 37 14.51 10.61 14.88
CA PHE A 37 13.95 10.56 13.51
C PHE A 37 14.29 11.84 12.74
N ASP A 38 14.26 13.00 13.39
CA ASP A 38 14.59 14.29 12.78
C ASP A 38 16.11 14.41 12.46
N ASP A 39 16.98 13.79 13.25
CA ASP A 39 18.43 13.74 12.97
C ASP A 39 18.76 12.80 11.79
N ARG A 40 17.98 11.72 11.65
CA ARG A 40 18.04 10.79 10.50
C ARG A 40 17.46 11.40 9.22
N PHE A 41 16.57 12.40 9.35
CA PHE A 41 15.82 13.01 8.27
C PHE A 41 15.77 14.54 8.42
N PRO A 42 16.90 15.24 8.18
CA PRO A 42 16.92 16.70 8.27
C PRO A 42 15.90 17.31 7.30
N ALA A 43 15.27 18.41 7.74
CA ALA A 43 14.29 19.13 6.94
C ALA A 43 14.83 19.39 5.51
N PRO A 44 14.02 19.20 4.46
CA PRO A 44 14.47 19.37 3.08
C PRO A 44 15.11 20.76 2.92
N GLN A 45 16.40 20.78 2.57
CA GLN A 45 17.06 22.02 2.17
C GLN A 45 16.41 22.45 0.86
N PHE A 46 15.82 23.64 0.87
CA PHE A 46 14.98 24.23 -0.16
C PHE A 46 15.72 24.36 -1.51
N ARG A 47 15.83 23.26 -2.25
CA ARG A 47 16.25 23.20 -3.65
C ARG A 47 15.34 22.35 -4.53
N ASP A 48 14.39 21.63 -3.94
CA ASP A 48 13.31 20.97 -4.67
C ASP A 48 12.27 22.02 -5.04
N ARG A 49 12.28 22.45 -6.30
CA ARG A 49 11.29 23.36 -6.88
C ARG A 49 9.90 22.76 -6.68
N PHE A 50 8.99 23.51 -6.05
CA PHE A 50 7.57 23.15 -6.03
C PHE A 50 7.04 23.07 -7.48
N PRO A 51 6.31 22.00 -7.86
CA PRO A 51 5.70 21.90 -9.17
C PRO A 51 4.87 23.15 -9.46
N ALA A 52 5.09 23.77 -10.63
CA ALA A 52 4.20 24.84 -11.08
C ALA A 52 2.78 24.28 -11.31
N ALA A 53 1.76 25.15 -11.39
CA ALA A 53 0.36 24.70 -11.55
C ALA A 53 0.13 23.81 -12.79
N ASN A 54 0.99 23.91 -13.82
CA ASN A 54 1.00 23.06 -15.01
C ASN A 54 1.71 21.70 -14.82
N GLU A 55 2.51 21.55 -13.76
CA GLU A 55 3.22 20.31 -13.37
C GLU A 55 2.47 19.57 -12.25
N SER A 56 1.47 20.21 -11.64
CA SER A 56 0.54 19.61 -10.67
C SER A 56 -0.44 18.67 -11.37
N LEU A 57 -0.68 17.48 -10.82
CA LEU A 57 -1.64 16.55 -11.40
C LEU A 57 -3.05 17.16 -11.38
N ALA A 58 -3.78 17.01 -12.48
CA ALA A 58 -5.19 17.39 -12.50
C ALA A 58 -5.95 16.59 -11.43
N GLN A 59 -6.48 17.30 -10.43
CA GLN A 59 -7.36 16.74 -9.43
C GLN A 59 -8.73 16.56 -10.07
N ARG A 60 -9.16 15.31 -10.25
CA ARG A 60 -10.46 15.03 -10.86
C ARG A 60 -11.48 14.70 -9.78
N GLN A 61 -12.58 15.43 -9.78
CA GLN A 61 -13.73 15.18 -8.91
C GLN A 61 -14.69 14.18 -9.56
N ILE A 62 -15.56 13.57 -8.75
CA ILE A 62 -16.57 12.61 -9.22
C ILE A 62 -17.48 13.23 -10.30
N SER A 63 -17.73 14.53 -10.24
CA SER A 63 -18.50 15.31 -11.21
C SER A 63 -17.87 15.40 -12.61
N ASP A 64 -16.54 15.24 -12.71
CA ASP A 64 -15.82 15.42 -13.98
C ASP A 64 -16.03 14.25 -14.95
N PHE A 65 -16.64 13.17 -14.46
CA PHE A 65 -16.89 11.94 -15.20
C PHE A 65 -18.39 11.60 -15.33
N THR A 66 -19.29 12.45 -14.82
CA THR A 66 -20.72 12.32 -15.09
C THR A 66 -21.04 12.85 -16.48
N PRO A 67 -21.68 12.07 -17.38
CA PRO A 67 -22.18 12.61 -18.63
C PRO A 67 -23.14 13.75 -18.33
N ALA A 68 -22.95 14.92 -18.94
CA ALA A 68 -23.88 16.03 -18.83
C ALA A 68 -25.29 15.53 -19.20
N ARG A 69 -26.20 15.52 -18.23
CA ARG A 69 -27.62 15.31 -18.50
C ARG A 69 -28.11 16.53 -19.25
N THR A 70 -28.14 16.45 -20.58
CA THR A 70 -28.92 17.38 -21.39
C THR A 70 -30.38 17.26 -20.95
N ALA A 71 -30.90 18.35 -20.38
CA ALA A 71 -32.28 18.45 -19.97
C ALA A 71 -33.21 18.20 -21.17
N GLN A 72 -34.16 17.29 -20.97
CA GLN A 72 -35.27 17.05 -21.88
C GLN A 72 -36.10 18.34 -22.00
N SER A 73 -36.26 18.83 -23.23
CA SER A 73 -37.33 19.76 -23.60
C SER A 73 -38.25 19.03 -24.59
N GLU A 74 -39.55 19.25 -24.41
CA GLU A 74 -40.70 18.57 -25.02
C GLU A 74 -40.74 18.54 -26.56
N PRO A 75 -41.53 17.64 -27.19
CA PRO A 75 -41.44 17.35 -28.61
C PRO A 75 -42.22 18.35 -29.46
N ALA A 76 -41.53 19.04 -30.37
CA ALA A 76 -42.17 19.74 -31.50
C ALA A 76 -42.12 18.85 -32.76
N PRO A 77 -43.19 18.79 -33.58
CA PRO A 77 -43.23 17.94 -34.76
C PRO A 77 -42.64 18.68 -35.95
N TYR A 78 -41.39 18.43 -36.29
CA TYR A 78 -40.90 18.70 -37.64
C TYR A 78 -39.90 17.63 -38.08
N ARG A 79 -40.19 17.07 -39.27
CA ARG A 79 -39.36 16.10 -39.95
C ARG A 79 -38.28 16.89 -40.71
N VAL A 80 -37.06 16.93 -40.18
CA VAL A 80 -35.88 17.46 -40.89
C VAL A 80 -34.99 16.30 -41.24
N ALA A 81 -34.84 16.07 -42.55
CA ALA A 81 -33.82 15.19 -43.09
C ALA A 81 -32.45 15.83 -42.84
N SER A 82 -31.60 15.14 -42.08
CA SER A 82 -30.20 15.51 -41.90
C SER A 82 -29.33 14.37 -42.38
N LEU A 83 -28.79 14.50 -43.60
CA LEU A 83 -27.61 13.76 -44.05
C LEU A 83 -26.41 14.26 -43.24
N ALA A 84 -26.19 13.68 -42.06
CA ALA A 84 -24.93 13.82 -41.34
C ALA A 84 -24.01 12.65 -41.76
N PRO A 85 -22.73 12.89 -42.09
CA PRO A 85 -21.79 11.81 -42.30
C PRO A 85 -21.70 11.00 -41.01
N GLN A 86 -21.86 9.67 -41.10
CA GLN A 86 -21.45 8.80 -40.00
C GLN A 86 -19.94 8.96 -39.86
N ILE A 87 -19.51 9.81 -38.93
CA ILE A 87 -18.13 9.82 -38.47
C ILE A 87 -17.89 8.42 -37.92
N PRO A 88 -17.00 7.60 -38.52
CA PRO A 88 -16.66 6.32 -37.95
C PRO A 88 -16.20 6.58 -36.51
N TYR A 89 -16.72 5.82 -35.55
CA TYR A 89 -16.17 5.78 -34.21
C TYR A 89 -14.69 5.43 -34.31
N GLN A 90 -13.82 6.44 -34.31
CA GLN A 90 -12.40 6.26 -34.09
C GLN A 90 -12.28 5.84 -32.63
N ARG A 91 -11.85 4.59 -32.41
CA ARG A 91 -11.31 4.19 -31.10
C ARG A 91 -10.29 5.27 -30.70
N PRO A 92 -10.34 5.78 -29.46
CA PRO A 92 -9.34 6.73 -29.01
C PRO A 92 -7.95 6.20 -29.32
N THR A 93 -7.22 7.01 -30.08
CA THR A 93 -5.78 6.94 -30.34
C THR A 93 -5.01 6.57 -29.09
N ALA A 94 -3.97 5.72 -29.24
CA ALA A 94 -2.93 5.37 -28.26
C ALA A 94 -3.20 5.86 -26.82
N LYS A 95 -3.67 4.97 -25.95
CA LYS A 95 -3.96 5.31 -24.55
C LYS A 95 -2.64 5.73 -23.89
N GLN A 96 -2.35 7.03 -23.72
CA GLN A 96 -1.17 7.46 -22.98
C GLN A 96 -1.22 6.95 -21.53
N ASN A 97 -0.04 6.80 -20.90
CA ASN A 97 0.08 6.58 -19.45
C ASN A 97 -0.79 7.60 -18.69
N LEU A 98 -1.74 7.11 -17.91
CA LEU A 98 -2.62 7.96 -17.09
C LEU A 98 -2.11 7.98 -15.66
N THR A 99 -1.64 9.13 -15.18
CA THR A 99 -1.35 9.38 -13.77
C THR A 99 -2.22 10.53 -13.28
N THR A 100 -3.02 10.33 -12.24
CA THR A 100 -3.95 11.35 -11.73
C THR A 100 -4.23 11.16 -10.24
N LEU A 101 -4.83 12.16 -9.60
CA LEU A 101 -5.25 12.10 -8.21
C LEU A 101 -6.77 11.97 -8.15
N VAL A 102 -7.23 10.97 -7.41
CA VAL A 102 -8.66 10.70 -7.20
C VAL A 102 -8.96 10.78 -5.71
N SER A 103 -9.91 11.63 -5.33
CA SER A 103 -10.44 11.63 -3.96
C SER A 103 -11.24 10.36 -3.71
N MET A 104 -10.88 9.62 -2.66
CA MET A 104 -11.58 8.40 -2.26
C MET A 104 -12.01 8.48 -0.80
N LYS A 105 -13.30 8.24 -0.53
CA LYS A 105 -13.85 8.31 0.84
C LYS A 105 -13.17 7.29 1.75
N SER A 106 -12.83 6.14 1.21
CA SER A 106 -12.15 5.03 1.88
C SER A 106 -10.64 5.20 2.03
N SER A 107 -10.03 6.31 1.57
CA SER A 107 -8.59 6.57 1.76
C SER A 107 -8.23 6.66 3.26
N ALA A 108 -6.93 6.58 3.57
CA ALA A 108 -6.43 6.51 4.95
C ALA A 108 -6.97 7.65 5.83
N PHE A 109 -7.00 8.87 5.29
CA PHE A 109 -7.48 10.07 5.98
C PHE A 109 -8.63 10.75 5.22
N PRO A 110 -9.44 11.59 5.89
CA PRO A 110 -9.47 11.84 7.33
C PRO A 110 -9.93 10.63 8.16
N TYR A 111 -9.42 10.53 9.39
CA TYR A 111 -9.73 9.45 10.34
C TYR A 111 -10.08 10.03 11.71
N TYR A 112 -11.19 9.55 12.29
CA TYR A 112 -11.75 10.07 13.54
C TYR A 112 -11.94 9.00 14.62
N GLY A 113 -11.46 7.77 14.38
CA GLY A 113 -11.55 6.68 15.35
C GLY A 113 -10.39 6.69 16.36
N ASN A 114 -10.21 5.56 17.04
CA ASN A 114 -9.16 5.38 18.04
C ASN A 114 -7.85 4.91 17.42
N ASN A 115 -6.73 5.21 18.09
CA ASN A 115 -5.46 4.55 17.83
C ASN A 115 -5.51 3.15 18.47
N PRO A 116 -5.28 2.06 17.72
CA PRO A 116 -5.43 0.70 18.24
C PRO A 116 -4.43 0.33 19.34
N ALA A 117 -3.27 1.00 19.43
CA ALA A 117 -2.28 0.73 20.46
C ALA A 117 -2.67 1.29 21.83
N SER A 118 -3.37 2.44 21.87
CA SER A 118 -3.76 3.10 23.11
C SER A 118 -5.25 3.05 23.42
N ASP A 119 -6.07 2.65 22.46
CA ASP A 119 -7.54 2.77 22.45
C ASP A 119 -8.07 4.19 22.78
N ALA A 120 -7.22 5.20 22.61
CA ALA A 120 -7.61 6.59 22.77
C ALA A 120 -7.98 7.20 21.39
N PRO A 121 -8.81 8.26 21.35
CA PRO A 121 -9.10 8.97 20.11
C PRO A 121 -7.80 9.36 19.38
N PHE A 122 -7.71 9.09 18.08
CA PHE A 122 -6.53 9.41 17.28
C PHE A 122 -6.25 10.93 17.31
N LEU A 123 -7.29 11.74 17.06
CA LEU A 123 -7.23 13.18 17.23
C LEU A 123 -7.42 13.55 18.72
N ASN A 124 -6.33 13.40 19.48
CA ASN A 124 -6.27 13.54 20.94
C ASN A 124 -5.93 14.96 21.43
N ILE A 125 -5.58 15.89 20.55
CA ILE A 125 -5.28 17.28 20.89
C ILE A 125 -6.41 18.18 20.39
N SER A 126 -6.82 19.14 21.20
CA SER A 126 -7.78 20.18 20.81
C SER A 126 -7.23 21.57 21.15
N LYS A 127 -7.37 22.53 20.23
CA LYS A 127 -7.04 23.95 20.44
C LYS A 127 -8.10 24.82 19.77
N GLY A 128 -9.04 25.34 20.55
CA GLY A 128 -10.26 25.93 20.01
C GLY A 128 -11.03 24.87 19.22
N ASP A 129 -11.47 25.22 18.00
CA ASP A 129 -12.18 24.30 17.11
C ASP A 129 -11.25 23.33 16.36
N ARG A 130 -9.93 23.53 16.42
CA ARG A 130 -8.97 22.66 15.74
C ARG A 130 -8.72 21.39 16.54
N ARG A 131 -8.69 20.27 15.82
CA ARG A 131 -8.30 18.95 16.33
C ARG A 131 -6.97 18.52 15.74
N GLY A 132 -6.15 17.85 16.53
CA GLY A 132 -4.84 17.35 16.11
C GLY A 132 -4.48 16.04 16.78
N HIS A 133 -3.41 15.43 16.30
CA HIS A 133 -2.80 14.24 16.85
C HIS A 133 -1.40 14.58 17.38
N ARG A 134 -1.08 14.14 18.60
CA ARG A 134 0.30 14.15 19.10
C ARG A 134 1.01 12.88 18.64
N SER A 135 1.96 13.02 17.72
CA SER A 135 2.75 11.90 17.21
C SER A 135 3.67 11.34 18.30
N TYR A 136 4.27 10.18 18.01
CA TYR A 136 5.24 9.54 18.91
C TYR A 136 6.44 10.45 19.26
N GLY A 137 6.90 11.28 18.30
CA GLY A 137 7.95 12.28 18.53
C GLY A 137 7.52 13.49 19.36
N GLY A 138 6.28 13.51 19.86
CA GLY A 138 5.74 14.59 20.70
C GLY A 138 5.22 15.80 19.93
N ARG A 139 5.50 15.90 18.61
CA ARG A 139 4.97 16.95 17.74
C ARG A 139 3.45 16.80 17.58
N VAL A 140 2.75 17.94 17.54
CA VAL A 140 1.32 17.97 17.23
C VAL A 140 1.15 18.25 15.75
N TYR A 141 0.45 17.36 15.06
CA TYR A 141 0.00 17.54 13.69
C TYR A 141 -1.50 17.82 13.68
N TRP A 142 -1.92 18.80 12.88
CA TRP A 142 -3.32 19.22 12.86
C TRP A 142 -4.12 18.49 11.81
N GLN A 143 -5.38 18.19 12.11
CA GLN A 143 -6.24 17.41 11.22
C GLN A 143 -6.44 18.07 9.87
N ASP A 144 -6.69 19.39 9.85
CA ASP A 144 -6.92 20.21 8.67
C ASP A 144 -5.71 20.29 7.72
N GLU A 145 -4.49 20.10 8.24
CA GLU A 145 -3.24 20.16 7.49
C GLU A 145 -2.72 18.78 7.10
N THR A 146 -2.64 17.85 8.07
CA THR A 146 -1.91 16.59 7.92
C THR A 146 -2.82 15.39 7.65
N TYR A 147 -4.04 15.41 8.18
CA TYR A 147 -4.96 14.25 8.17
C TYR A 147 -6.30 14.58 7.50
N ASN A 148 -6.29 15.40 6.45
CA ASN A 148 -7.50 15.77 5.70
C ASN A 148 -7.42 15.43 4.20
N ASP A 149 -6.27 14.93 3.73
CA ASP A 149 -6.12 14.56 2.32
C ASP A 149 -6.63 13.12 2.09
N ASN A 150 -7.70 13.01 1.31
CA ASN A 150 -8.32 11.74 0.93
C ASN A 150 -7.95 11.30 -0.50
N ARG A 151 -7.00 12.00 -1.13
CA ARG A 151 -6.57 11.70 -2.49
C ARG A 151 -5.76 10.42 -2.54
N VAL A 152 -5.82 9.79 -3.70
CA VAL A 152 -5.10 8.58 -4.05
C VAL A 152 -4.46 8.85 -5.41
N LEU A 153 -3.15 8.66 -5.51
CA LEU A 153 -2.48 8.65 -6.80
C LEU A 153 -2.84 7.35 -7.50
N VAL A 154 -3.44 7.48 -8.67
CA VAL A 154 -3.80 6.37 -9.54
C VAL A 154 -2.94 6.44 -10.77
N HIS A 155 -2.29 5.34 -11.11
CA HIS A 155 -1.55 5.22 -12.36
C HIS A 155 -1.98 3.98 -13.14
N VAL A 156 -2.35 4.19 -14.41
CA VAL A 156 -2.73 3.17 -15.38
C VAL A 156 -1.78 3.27 -16.59
N PRO A 157 -0.89 2.29 -16.79
CA PRO A 157 0.01 2.27 -17.93
C PRO A 157 -0.75 2.23 -19.27
N GLU A 158 -0.15 2.78 -20.31
CA GLU A 158 -0.68 2.83 -21.68
C GLU A 158 -1.07 1.45 -22.21
N ASN A 159 -0.22 0.47 -21.93
CA ASN A 159 -0.35 -0.91 -22.39
C ASN A 159 -1.19 -1.78 -21.44
N PHE A 160 -1.80 -1.22 -20.40
CA PHE A 160 -2.64 -1.97 -19.47
C PHE A 160 -3.91 -2.50 -20.16
N ASP A 161 -4.15 -3.80 -20.02
CA ASP A 161 -5.35 -4.46 -20.53
C ASP A 161 -6.03 -5.25 -19.41
N VAL A 162 -7.22 -4.79 -19.02
CA VAL A 162 -8.04 -5.42 -17.98
C VAL A 162 -8.45 -6.86 -18.32
N ARG A 163 -8.41 -7.26 -19.60
CA ARG A 163 -8.76 -8.61 -20.07
C ARG A 163 -7.61 -9.60 -19.93
N ARG A 164 -6.39 -9.11 -19.69
CA ARG A 164 -5.22 -9.94 -19.43
C ARG A 164 -5.03 -10.11 -17.93
N PRO A 165 -4.46 -11.23 -17.45
CA PRO A 165 -4.06 -11.35 -16.06
C PRO A 165 -3.17 -10.17 -15.66
N GLY A 166 -3.47 -9.55 -14.52
CA GLY A 166 -2.78 -8.36 -14.05
C GLY A 166 -2.91 -8.20 -12.55
N VAL A 167 -2.21 -7.21 -11.99
CA VAL A 167 -2.19 -6.95 -10.54
C VAL A 167 -2.52 -5.50 -10.23
N ILE A 168 -3.02 -5.25 -9.02
CA ILE A 168 -3.08 -3.91 -8.45
C ILE A 168 -1.92 -3.78 -7.45
N VAL A 169 -1.03 -2.82 -7.69
CA VAL A 169 0.01 -2.43 -6.75
C VAL A 169 -0.54 -1.36 -5.84
N VAL A 170 -0.55 -1.60 -4.53
CA VAL A 170 -0.84 -0.58 -3.52
C VAL A 170 0.47 -0.13 -2.91
N PHE A 171 0.82 1.14 -3.06
CA PHE A 171 2.05 1.71 -2.52
C PHE A 171 1.72 2.59 -1.30
N PHE A 172 2.17 2.16 -0.13
CA PHE A 172 2.14 2.95 1.09
C PHE A 172 3.47 3.68 1.25
N HIS A 173 3.41 5.01 1.12
CA HIS A 173 4.60 5.86 1.14
C HIS A 173 5.18 6.04 2.54
N GLY A 174 6.41 6.55 2.60
CA GLY A 174 7.11 6.86 3.84
C GLY A 174 6.63 8.16 4.48
N ASN A 175 7.17 8.44 5.66
CA ASN A 175 6.90 9.69 6.37
C ASN A 175 7.44 10.91 5.62
N GLY A 176 6.86 12.08 5.87
CA GLY A 176 7.32 13.34 5.28
C GLY A 176 7.13 13.38 3.76
N ALA A 177 6.08 12.72 3.25
CA ALA A 177 5.85 12.59 1.82
C ALA A 177 4.50 13.16 1.38
N THR A 178 4.47 13.63 0.14
CA THR A 178 3.26 13.90 -0.63
C THR A 178 3.22 13.04 -1.88
N LEU A 179 2.02 12.76 -2.40
CA LEU A 179 1.85 11.94 -3.59
C LEU A 179 2.60 12.50 -4.82
N GLU A 180 2.53 13.80 -5.04
CA GLU A 180 3.14 14.46 -6.19
C GLU A 180 4.66 14.55 -6.04
N ARG A 181 5.14 15.19 -4.96
CA ARG A 181 6.57 15.45 -4.76
C ARG A 181 7.36 14.15 -4.63
N ASP A 182 6.86 13.20 -3.85
CA ASP A 182 7.65 12.05 -3.46
C ASP A 182 7.29 10.82 -4.27
N VAL A 183 6.02 10.40 -4.27
CA VAL A 183 5.62 9.14 -4.94
C VAL A 183 5.79 9.25 -6.46
N ARG A 184 5.35 10.36 -7.07
CA ARG A 184 5.47 10.59 -8.51
C ARG A 184 6.87 11.06 -8.92
N ASP A 185 7.35 12.15 -8.34
CA ASP A 185 8.52 12.86 -8.90
C ASP A 185 9.85 12.34 -8.35
N ARG A 186 9.99 12.19 -7.03
CA ARG A 186 11.26 11.77 -6.42
C ARG A 186 11.50 10.26 -6.52
N GLN A 187 10.48 9.47 -6.22
CA GLN A 187 10.56 8.01 -6.12
C GLN A 187 10.21 7.30 -7.44
N LEU A 188 9.64 8.05 -8.39
CA LEU A 188 9.31 7.58 -9.73
C LEU A 188 8.43 6.32 -9.73
N VAL A 189 7.59 6.12 -8.71
CA VAL A 189 6.83 4.88 -8.56
C VAL A 189 5.95 4.59 -9.78
N PRO A 190 5.17 5.55 -10.33
CA PRO A 190 4.42 5.33 -11.58
C PRO A 190 5.31 4.90 -12.75
N GLN A 191 6.50 5.50 -12.87
CA GLN A 191 7.45 5.16 -13.93
C GLN A 191 7.98 3.73 -13.76
N GLN A 192 8.31 3.31 -12.53
CA GLN A 192 8.72 1.93 -12.25
C GLN A 192 7.63 0.90 -12.63
N ILE A 193 6.35 1.24 -12.44
CA ILE A 193 5.23 0.40 -12.89
C ILE A 193 5.21 0.30 -14.42
N SER A 194 5.25 1.44 -15.12
CA SER A 194 5.28 1.48 -16.59
C SER A 194 6.47 0.70 -17.17
N ASP A 195 7.68 0.97 -16.65
CA ASP A 195 8.94 0.37 -17.13
C ASP A 195 9.07 -1.11 -16.82
N SER A 196 8.28 -1.64 -15.88
CA SER A 196 8.22 -3.08 -15.64
C SER A 196 7.64 -3.85 -16.84
N GLY A 197 6.82 -3.18 -17.67
CA GLY A 197 6.07 -3.83 -18.76
C GLY A 197 5.04 -4.86 -18.28
N VAL A 198 4.85 -5.00 -16.96
CA VAL A 198 3.87 -5.90 -16.37
C VAL A 198 2.48 -5.28 -16.47
N ASN A 199 1.46 -6.11 -16.66
CA ASN A 199 0.07 -5.66 -16.67
C ASN A 199 -0.38 -5.29 -15.25
N ALA A 200 -0.01 -4.10 -14.78
CA ALA A 200 -0.23 -3.64 -13.43
C ALA A 200 -0.78 -2.20 -13.42
N VAL A 201 -1.62 -1.90 -12.43
CA VAL A 201 -2.02 -0.52 -12.09
C VAL A 201 -1.54 -0.18 -10.68
N LEU A 202 -1.38 1.10 -10.39
CA LEU A 202 -0.91 1.59 -9.09
C LEU A 202 -1.97 2.42 -8.40
N LEU A 203 -2.08 2.20 -7.09
CA LEU A 203 -2.83 2.99 -6.12
C LEU A 203 -1.88 3.41 -5.00
N ALA A 204 -1.70 4.70 -4.76
CA ALA A 204 -0.98 5.20 -3.59
C ALA A 204 -1.88 6.18 -2.82
N PRO A 205 -2.53 5.74 -1.73
CA PRO A 205 -3.30 6.66 -0.90
C PRO A 205 -2.36 7.63 -0.19
N GLN A 206 -2.77 8.90 -0.09
CA GLN A 206 -2.08 9.85 0.78
C GLN A 206 -2.26 9.40 2.23
N LEU A 207 -1.15 9.17 2.91
CA LEU A 207 -1.08 8.98 4.37
C LEU A 207 -0.97 10.35 5.04
N ALA A 208 -0.32 10.45 6.19
CA ALA A 208 -0.08 11.74 6.84
C ALA A 208 0.69 12.68 5.88
N VAL A 209 0.07 13.81 5.51
CA VAL A 209 0.63 14.75 4.53
C VAL A 209 1.86 15.41 5.13
N ASP A 210 3.02 15.17 4.49
CA ASP A 210 4.29 15.84 4.82
C ASP A 210 4.65 15.81 6.32
N ALA A 211 4.35 14.69 6.98
CA ALA A 211 4.51 14.53 8.43
C ALA A 211 5.33 13.30 8.80
N ALA A 212 6.11 13.43 9.88
CA ALA A 212 6.80 12.32 10.52
C ALA A 212 5.83 11.43 11.32
N ASP A 213 4.89 10.79 10.62
CA ASP A 213 3.82 10.01 11.21
C ASP A 213 3.37 8.86 10.31
N SER A 214 3.53 7.63 10.81
CA SER A 214 3.23 6.39 10.09
C SER A 214 1.78 5.93 10.25
N SER A 215 0.92 6.71 10.91
CA SER A 215 -0.46 6.32 11.26
C SER A 215 -1.26 5.79 10.07
N ALA A 216 -1.92 4.64 10.26
CA ALA A 216 -2.63 3.94 9.19
C ALA A 216 -4.05 4.50 8.93
N GLY A 217 -4.56 5.37 9.80
CA GLY A 217 -5.87 6.00 9.66
C GLY A 217 -7.00 4.97 9.55
N LYS A 218 -7.84 5.06 8.52
CA LYS A 218 -8.95 4.12 8.28
C LYS A 218 -8.49 2.67 8.08
N PHE A 219 -7.23 2.39 7.78
CA PHE A 219 -6.72 1.02 7.66
C PHE A 219 -6.57 0.30 9.01
N TRP A 220 -6.61 1.01 10.14
CA TRP A 220 -6.75 0.39 11.46
C TRP A 220 -8.12 -0.26 11.70
N GLN A 221 -9.13 0.14 10.93
CA GLN A 221 -10.49 -0.36 11.13
C GLN A 221 -10.66 -1.74 10.49
N PRO A 222 -11.42 -2.66 11.12
CA PRO A 222 -11.81 -3.90 10.48
C PRO A 222 -12.42 -3.67 9.09
N GLY A 223 -11.92 -4.38 8.08
CA GLY A 223 -12.32 -4.24 6.68
C GLY A 223 -11.92 -2.92 6.02
N GLY A 224 -11.06 -2.10 6.64
CA GLY A 224 -10.65 -0.79 6.11
C GLY A 224 -10.01 -0.88 4.73
N PHE A 225 -9.06 -1.80 4.58
CA PHE A 225 -8.40 -2.04 3.31
C PHE A 225 -9.36 -2.61 2.25
N LYS A 226 -10.28 -3.51 2.63
CA LYS A 226 -11.35 -3.98 1.75
C LYS A 226 -12.19 -2.83 1.19
N ARG A 227 -12.67 -1.93 2.05
CA ARG A 227 -13.46 -0.77 1.62
C ARG A 227 -12.68 0.10 0.63
N PHE A 228 -11.37 0.27 0.87
CA PHE A 228 -10.48 0.99 -0.02
C PHE A 228 -10.35 0.34 -1.40
N MET A 229 -10.15 -0.97 -1.44
CA MET A 229 -10.01 -1.70 -2.69
C MET A 229 -11.33 -1.78 -3.47
N ASP A 230 -12.47 -1.88 -2.79
CA ASP A 230 -13.80 -1.89 -3.42
C ASP A 230 -14.12 -0.54 -4.10
N GLU A 231 -13.84 0.58 -3.42
CA GLU A 231 -13.98 1.93 -4.00
C GLU A 231 -12.99 2.11 -5.17
N SER A 232 -11.74 1.68 -4.97
CA SER A 232 -10.68 1.78 -5.99
C SER A 232 -11.01 1.00 -7.26
N ALA A 233 -11.58 -0.20 -7.18
CA ALA A 233 -11.99 -0.98 -8.35
C ALA A 233 -13.03 -0.22 -9.19
N SER A 234 -13.97 0.47 -8.54
CA SER A 234 -14.95 1.31 -9.20
C SER A 234 -14.33 2.55 -9.86
N GLN A 235 -13.37 3.19 -9.18
CA GLN A 235 -12.64 4.35 -9.73
C GLN A 235 -11.76 3.96 -10.92
N LEU A 236 -11.02 2.84 -10.81
CA LEU A 236 -10.20 2.30 -11.90
C LEU A 236 -11.04 1.97 -13.14
N ALA A 237 -12.21 1.36 -12.97
CA ALA A 237 -13.13 1.09 -14.09
C ALA A 237 -13.60 2.36 -14.80
N ARG A 238 -13.90 3.42 -14.03
CA ARG A 238 -14.25 4.74 -14.59
C ARG A 238 -13.08 5.36 -15.35
N LEU A 239 -11.88 5.38 -14.77
CA LEU A 239 -10.68 5.91 -15.41
C LEU A 239 -10.28 5.12 -16.66
N TYR A 240 -10.48 3.81 -16.64
CA TYR A 240 -10.21 2.92 -17.77
C TYR A 240 -11.18 3.15 -18.95
N GLY A 241 -12.36 3.73 -18.67
CA GLY A 241 -13.40 4.03 -19.65
C GLY A 241 -14.41 2.90 -19.88
N ASP A 242 -14.45 1.88 -19.00
CA ASP A 242 -15.43 0.79 -19.05
C ASP A 242 -15.94 0.48 -17.63
N PRO A 243 -17.13 0.95 -17.25
CA PRO A 243 -17.72 0.66 -15.95
C PRO A 243 -17.91 -0.85 -15.67
N ASN A 244 -18.05 -1.69 -16.71
CA ASN A 244 -18.18 -3.14 -16.54
C ASN A 244 -16.87 -3.80 -16.11
N ALA A 245 -15.74 -3.10 -16.26
CA ALA A 245 -14.43 -3.55 -15.80
C ALA A 245 -14.30 -3.59 -14.26
N ALA A 246 -15.23 -2.99 -13.50
CA ALA A 246 -15.14 -2.92 -12.04
C ALA A 246 -15.02 -4.31 -11.39
N LYS A 247 -15.74 -5.31 -11.89
CA LYS A 247 -15.64 -6.69 -11.38
C LYS A 247 -14.27 -7.31 -11.66
N ALA A 248 -13.67 -7.02 -12.81
CA ALA A 248 -12.33 -7.48 -13.13
C ALA A 248 -11.30 -6.85 -12.19
N PHE A 249 -11.34 -5.54 -12.00
CA PHE A 249 -10.50 -4.85 -11.01
C PHE A 249 -10.74 -5.34 -9.58
N ALA A 250 -11.98 -5.67 -9.20
CA ALA A 250 -12.31 -6.20 -7.87
C ALA A 250 -11.80 -7.62 -7.62
N ASN A 251 -11.36 -8.35 -8.66
CA ASN A 251 -10.81 -9.70 -8.55
C ASN A 251 -9.30 -9.77 -8.81
N MET A 252 -8.65 -8.69 -9.26
CA MET A 252 -7.21 -8.69 -9.54
C MET A 252 -6.38 -8.94 -8.27
N PRO A 253 -5.35 -9.79 -8.29
CA PRO A 253 -4.42 -9.91 -7.17
C PRO A 253 -3.82 -8.57 -6.74
N ILE A 254 -3.50 -8.47 -5.46
CA ILE A 254 -2.94 -7.27 -4.85
C ILE A 254 -1.47 -7.51 -4.48
N ILE A 255 -0.61 -6.57 -4.83
CA ILE A 255 0.76 -6.47 -4.31
C ILE A 255 0.81 -5.22 -3.43
N ILE A 256 1.18 -5.37 -2.16
CA ILE A 256 1.37 -4.23 -1.27
C ILE A 256 2.86 -3.92 -1.20
N VAL A 257 3.22 -2.66 -1.46
CA VAL A 257 4.57 -2.14 -1.29
C VAL A 257 4.54 -1.14 -0.15
N GLY A 258 5.31 -1.38 0.91
CA GLY A 258 5.46 -0.48 2.05
C GLY A 258 6.86 0.09 2.09
N TYR A 259 6.99 1.41 1.97
CA TYR A 259 8.28 2.10 2.13
C TYR A 259 8.32 2.86 3.45
N SER A 260 9.39 2.67 4.24
CA SER A 260 9.61 3.42 5.47
C SER A 260 8.38 3.38 6.42
N GLY A 261 7.79 4.53 6.76
CA GLY A 261 6.55 4.65 7.52
C GLY A 261 5.34 3.89 6.96
N GLY A 262 5.35 3.52 5.67
CA GLY A 262 4.33 2.69 5.02
C GLY A 262 4.20 1.26 5.57
N PHE A 263 5.10 0.84 6.47
CA PHE A 263 5.00 -0.46 7.14
C PHE A 263 3.73 -0.60 7.98
N LEU A 264 3.30 0.46 8.67
CA LEU A 264 2.18 0.39 9.59
C LEU A 264 0.85 0.22 8.85
N PRO A 265 0.50 1.01 7.81
CA PRO A 265 -0.67 0.72 7.01
C PRO A 265 -0.58 -0.61 6.26
N THR A 266 0.62 -1.08 5.90
CA THR A 266 0.80 -2.44 5.36
C THR A 266 0.37 -3.48 6.39
N ALA A 267 0.97 -3.49 7.58
CA ALA A 267 0.71 -4.47 8.63
C ALA A 267 -0.78 -4.54 9.02
N TRP A 268 -1.42 -3.37 9.20
CA TRP A 268 -2.84 -3.32 9.55
C TRP A 268 -3.76 -3.71 8.38
N SER A 269 -3.38 -3.42 7.14
CA SER A 269 -4.10 -3.92 5.96
C SER A 269 -4.05 -5.44 5.84
N LEU A 270 -2.95 -6.08 6.29
CA LEU A 270 -2.82 -7.54 6.30
C LEU A 270 -3.57 -8.18 7.47
N GLU A 271 -3.57 -7.55 8.65
CA GLU A 271 -4.17 -8.10 9.86
C GLU A 271 -5.70 -7.96 9.89
N VAL A 272 -6.21 -6.74 9.70
CA VAL A 272 -7.65 -6.43 9.85
C VAL A 272 -8.28 -5.95 8.54
N GLY A 273 -7.54 -5.93 7.44
CA GLY A 273 -8.01 -5.36 6.18
C GLY A 273 -9.16 -6.11 5.50
N GLY A 274 -9.39 -7.38 5.85
CA GLY A 274 -10.56 -8.17 5.43
C GLY A 274 -10.52 -8.72 4.01
N ILE A 275 -9.38 -8.65 3.33
CA ILE A 275 -9.13 -9.22 1.99
C ILE A 275 -7.69 -9.75 1.84
N SER A 276 -7.08 -10.21 2.94
CA SER A 276 -5.67 -10.64 2.97
C SER A 276 -5.39 -11.83 2.04
N ASP A 277 -6.39 -12.69 1.80
CA ASP A 277 -6.34 -13.78 0.81
C ASP A 277 -6.10 -13.30 -0.63
N ARG A 278 -6.47 -12.06 -0.94
CA ARG A 278 -6.28 -11.44 -2.26
C ARG A 278 -4.90 -10.79 -2.40
N VAL A 279 -4.18 -10.59 -1.30
CA VAL A 279 -2.80 -10.11 -1.31
C VAL A 279 -1.89 -11.28 -1.70
N ARG A 280 -1.15 -11.10 -2.79
CA ARG A 280 -0.24 -12.11 -3.36
C ARG A 280 1.22 -11.72 -3.34
N GLY A 281 1.52 -10.52 -2.88
CA GLY A 281 2.87 -10.05 -2.65
C GLY A 281 2.87 -8.96 -1.59
N VAL A 282 3.83 -9.04 -0.68
CA VAL A 282 4.19 -7.96 0.24
C VAL A 282 5.65 -7.64 0.00
N PHE A 283 5.95 -6.38 -0.29
CA PHE A 283 7.30 -5.90 -0.53
C PHE A 283 7.59 -4.70 0.37
N LEU A 284 8.52 -4.88 1.30
CA LEU A 284 8.94 -3.86 2.25
C LEU A 284 10.28 -3.26 1.83
N LEU A 285 10.33 -1.93 1.75
CA LEU A 285 11.48 -1.12 1.36
C LEU A 285 11.95 -0.33 2.58
N ASP A 286 12.97 -0.83 3.25
CA ASP A 286 13.55 -0.31 4.49
C ASP A 286 12.47 0.10 5.51
N ALA A 287 11.56 -0.83 5.77
CA ALA A 287 10.28 -0.54 6.42
C ALA A 287 9.99 -1.42 7.64
N VAL A 288 10.73 -2.49 7.92
CA VAL A 288 10.43 -3.36 9.07
C VAL A 288 10.83 -2.67 10.38
N TYR A 289 9.97 -1.79 10.88
CA TYR A 289 10.17 -1.07 12.15
C TYR A 289 9.44 -1.70 13.34
N GLY A 290 8.50 -2.62 13.09
CA GLY A 290 7.64 -3.22 14.10
C GLY A 290 6.51 -4.04 13.47
N GLU A 291 5.49 -4.39 14.28
CA GLU A 291 4.35 -5.21 13.84
C GLU A 291 4.75 -6.59 13.26
N LEU A 292 5.87 -7.15 13.76
CA LEU A 292 6.48 -8.37 13.24
C LEU A 292 5.54 -9.58 13.30
N ASP A 293 4.69 -9.63 14.33
CA ASP A 293 3.62 -10.61 14.51
C ASP A 293 2.67 -10.64 13.30
N LYS A 294 2.28 -9.47 12.79
CA LYS A 294 1.32 -9.34 11.67
C LYS A 294 1.97 -9.79 10.37
N PHE A 295 3.21 -9.38 10.13
CA PHE A 295 3.95 -9.83 8.95
C PHE A 295 4.19 -11.35 8.99
N ALA A 296 4.67 -11.88 10.12
CA ALA A 296 4.89 -13.31 10.30
C ALA A 296 3.59 -14.11 10.13
N SER A 297 2.48 -13.64 10.71
CA SER A 297 1.15 -14.25 10.58
C SER A 297 0.70 -14.27 9.12
N TRP A 298 0.83 -13.16 8.39
CA TRP A 298 0.45 -13.15 6.98
C TRP A 298 1.29 -14.14 6.17
N ILE A 299 2.62 -14.14 6.35
CA ILE A 299 3.55 -15.04 5.66
C ILE A 299 3.19 -16.50 5.96
N GLU A 300 2.90 -16.84 7.21
CA GLU A 300 2.53 -18.20 7.62
C GLU A 300 1.25 -18.70 6.93
N HIS A 301 0.21 -17.86 6.88
CA HIS A 301 -1.11 -18.26 6.39
C HIS A 301 -1.30 -18.08 4.86
N HIS A 302 -0.47 -17.27 4.20
CA HIS A 302 -0.65 -16.88 2.79
C HIS A 302 0.49 -17.35 1.89
N ARG A 303 0.85 -18.64 1.99
CA ARG A 303 1.95 -19.28 1.22
C ARG A 303 1.74 -19.32 -0.29
N SER A 304 0.58 -18.90 -0.80
CA SER A 304 0.37 -18.72 -2.23
C SER A 304 0.98 -17.41 -2.74
N GLY A 305 1.25 -16.43 -1.88
CA GLY A 305 1.93 -15.17 -2.22
C GLY A 305 3.44 -15.23 -2.02
N PHE A 306 4.12 -14.09 -2.18
CA PHE A 306 5.53 -13.91 -1.80
C PHE A 306 5.71 -12.78 -0.79
N PHE A 307 6.81 -12.81 -0.06
CA PHE A 307 7.27 -11.74 0.81
C PHE A 307 8.70 -11.35 0.44
N VAL A 308 8.96 -10.06 0.32
CA VAL A 308 10.30 -9.50 0.16
C VAL A 308 10.45 -8.37 1.18
N SER A 309 11.52 -8.39 1.97
CA SER A 309 12.01 -7.23 2.69
C SER A 309 13.40 -6.89 2.18
N SER A 310 13.62 -5.66 1.75
CA SER A 310 14.98 -5.17 1.59
C SER A 310 15.20 -4.02 2.55
N TYR A 311 16.34 -4.03 3.21
CA TYR A 311 16.59 -3.16 4.34
C TYR A 311 18.02 -2.64 4.38
N THR A 312 18.17 -1.47 5.00
CA THR A 312 19.46 -0.93 5.40
C THR A 312 19.84 -1.45 6.79
N HIS A 313 21.06 -1.11 7.24
CA HIS A 313 21.47 -1.37 8.61
C HIS A 313 20.53 -0.77 9.69
N TYR A 314 19.70 0.24 9.35
CA TYR A 314 18.77 0.86 10.29
C TYR A 314 17.61 -0.07 10.72
N THR A 315 17.11 -0.92 9.82
CA THR A 315 16.01 -1.86 10.11
C THR A 315 16.49 -3.30 10.29
N ALA A 316 17.76 -3.59 9.97
CA ALA A 316 18.38 -4.92 10.03
C ALA A 316 18.16 -5.72 11.32
N ARG A 317 18.05 -5.05 12.49
CA ARG A 317 17.70 -5.75 13.74
C ARG A 317 16.32 -6.41 13.66
N HIS A 318 15.30 -5.67 13.25
CA HIS A 318 13.93 -6.17 13.18
C HIS A 318 13.74 -7.15 12.02
N ASP A 319 14.43 -6.94 10.89
CA ASP A 319 14.48 -7.93 9.81
C ASP A 319 15.05 -9.27 10.30
N ARG A 320 16.17 -9.26 11.03
CA ARG A 320 16.75 -10.49 11.62
C ARG A 320 15.82 -11.14 12.63
N GLU A 321 15.09 -10.36 13.41
CA GLU A 321 14.07 -10.88 14.34
C GLU A 321 12.92 -11.56 13.58
N LEU A 322 12.37 -10.92 12.54
CA LEU A 322 11.34 -11.51 11.70
C LEU A 322 11.85 -12.78 11.00
N MET A 323 13.09 -12.79 10.50
CA MET A 323 13.71 -14.00 9.95
C MET A 323 13.78 -15.13 10.98
N SER A 324 14.11 -14.85 12.25
CA SER A 324 14.11 -15.85 13.33
C SER A 324 12.71 -16.40 13.57
N MET A 325 11.70 -15.54 13.73
CA MET A 325 10.31 -15.93 13.93
C MET A 325 9.81 -16.87 12.81
N LEU A 326 10.17 -16.58 11.56
CA LEU A 326 9.80 -17.39 10.40
C LEU A 326 10.51 -18.76 10.40
N ARG A 327 11.82 -18.76 10.68
CA ARG A 327 12.62 -20.01 10.78
C ARG A 327 12.13 -20.91 11.92
N GLU A 328 11.76 -20.34 13.05
CA GLU A 328 11.15 -21.08 14.19
C GLU A 328 9.82 -21.72 13.82
N LYS A 329 9.05 -21.11 12.91
CA LYS A 329 7.82 -21.67 12.33
C LYS A 329 8.07 -22.67 11.18
N GLY A 330 9.34 -23.00 10.88
CA GLY A 330 9.70 -23.89 9.79
C GLY A 330 9.50 -23.28 8.39
N ILE A 331 9.42 -21.96 8.28
CA ILE A 331 9.27 -21.25 7.01
C ILE A 331 10.67 -20.93 6.46
N PRO A 332 11.04 -21.45 5.28
CA PRO A 332 12.33 -21.15 4.67
C PRO A 332 12.45 -19.66 4.32
N VAL A 333 13.60 -19.08 4.66
CA VAL A 333 13.97 -17.70 4.34
C VAL A 333 15.17 -17.73 3.40
N SER A 334 15.08 -16.98 2.30
CA SER A 334 16.21 -16.70 1.40
C SER A 334 16.80 -15.33 1.73
N GLU A 335 18.11 -15.22 1.65
CA GLU A 335 18.83 -13.94 1.67
C GLU A 335 19.36 -13.54 0.28
N ASP A 336 18.99 -14.33 -0.73
CA ASP A 336 19.34 -14.13 -2.13
C ASP A 336 18.12 -13.67 -2.94
N MET A 337 18.28 -12.54 -3.63
CA MET A 337 17.27 -11.91 -4.49
C MET A 337 17.47 -12.20 -5.98
N ASP A 338 18.56 -12.85 -6.39
CA ASP A 338 18.84 -13.17 -7.79
C ASP A 338 17.89 -14.26 -8.32
N GLY A 339 17.43 -15.13 -7.43
CA GLY A 339 16.41 -16.15 -7.73
C GLY A 339 15.05 -15.59 -8.18
N PRO A 340 14.21 -16.41 -8.82
CA PRO A 340 12.84 -16.03 -9.18
C PRO A 340 11.91 -15.98 -7.96
N LEU A 341 10.99 -15.01 -7.93
CA LEU A 341 9.92 -14.95 -6.93
C LEU A 341 8.81 -15.95 -7.26
N ARG A 342 8.56 -16.91 -6.37
CA ARG A 342 7.57 -17.97 -6.51
C ARG A 342 6.54 -17.92 -5.38
N PRO A 343 5.39 -18.60 -5.51
CA PRO A 343 4.51 -18.83 -4.37
C PRO A 343 5.29 -19.40 -3.18
N GLY A 344 5.19 -18.74 -2.03
CA GLY A 344 5.85 -19.10 -0.79
C GLY A 344 7.28 -18.57 -0.64
N SER A 345 7.81 -17.83 -1.62
CA SER A 345 9.09 -17.13 -1.51
C SER A 345 9.05 -16.13 -0.36
N VAL A 346 10.05 -16.20 0.51
CA VAL A 346 10.29 -15.25 1.58
C VAL A 346 11.75 -14.82 1.48
N VAL A 347 11.98 -13.57 1.09
CA VAL A 347 13.30 -13.05 0.75
C VAL A 347 13.63 -11.83 1.59
N PHE A 348 14.85 -11.78 2.13
CA PHE A 348 15.39 -10.69 2.91
C PHE A 348 16.69 -10.21 2.27
N VAL A 349 16.83 -8.92 1.99
CA VAL A 349 17.98 -8.39 1.25
C VAL A 349 18.56 -7.20 1.97
N GLU A 350 19.66 -7.42 2.68
CA GLU A 350 20.45 -6.33 3.27
C GLU A 350 21.22 -5.61 2.17
N THR A 351 21.04 -4.30 2.08
CA THR A 351 21.78 -3.48 1.11
C THR A 351 23.16 -3.10 1.62
N GLY A 352 24.11 -2.95 0.69
CA GLY A 352 25.49 -2.57 0.99
C GLY A 352 25.66 -1.12 1.46
N GLU A 353 26.90 -0.78 1.82
CA GLU A 353 27.28 0.57 2.26
C GLU A 353 27.02 1.63 1.18
N GLY A 354 26.70 2.85 1.60
CA GLY A 354 26.43 3.98 0.70
C GLY A 354 24.98 4.10 0.20
N ILE A 355 24.16 3.07 0.41
CA ILE A 355 22.71 3.14 0.13
C ILE A 355 22.01 3.91 1.24
N THR A 356 21.30 4.98 0.87
CA THR A 356 20.57 5.82 1.83
C THR A 356 19.09 5.47 1.88
N HIS A 357 18.49 5.64 3.06
CA HIS A 357 17.05 5.46 3.25
C HIS A 357 16.20 6.34 2.32
N ARG A 358 16.64 7.58 2.05
CA ARG A 358 15.85 8.59 1.30
C ARG A 358 15.57 8.15 -0.14
N ASP A 359 16.58 7.54 -0.77
CA ASP A 359 16.56 7.16 -2.17
C ASP A 359 16.20 5.68 -2.36
N TYR A 360 15.82 4.98 -1.29
CA TYR A 360 15.65 3.53 -1.26
C TYR A 360 14.62 2.98 -2.25
N VAL A 361 13.62 3.80 -2.61
CA VAL A 361 12.59 3.42 -3.59
C VAL A 361 13.13 3.45 -5.03
N THR A 362 14.19 4.22 -5.29
CA THR A 362 14.87 4.32 -6.60
C THR A 362 16.19 3.58 -6.65
N HIS A 363 16.83 3.34 -5.50
CA HIS A 363 18.13 2.70 -5.39
C HIS A 363 18.25 1.94 -4.07
N ALA A 364 18.17 0.61 -4.14
CA ALA A 364 18.34 -0.29 -3.00
C ALA A 364 19.46 -1.29 -3.32
N TRP A 365 19.16 -2.60 -3.37
CA TRP A 365 20.11 -3.60 -3.89
C TRP A 365 20.21 -3.56 -5.42
N THR A 366 19.30 -2.82 -6.05
CA THR A 366 19.20 -2.60 -7.49
C THR A 366 18.64 -1.20 -7.75
N GLU A 367 18.77 -0.72 -8.98
CA GLU A 367 18.04 0.45 -9.45
C GLU A 367 16.56 0.10 -9.68
N ASN A 368 15.66 0.99 -9.26
CA ASN A 368 14.21 0.83 -9.41
C ASN A 368 13.70 -0.52 -8.86
N PRO A 369 13.84 -0.79 -7.56
CA PRO A 369 13.51 -2.07 -6.95
C PRO A 369 12.04 -2.50 -7.14
N VAL A 370 11.08 -1.56 -7.26
CA VAL A 370 9.67 -1.91 -7.52
C VAL A 370 9.52 -2.53 -8.90
N LYS A 371 10.22 -1.97 -9.92
CA LYS A 371 10.27 -2.55 -11.26
C LYS A 371 10.84 -3.96 -11.23
N GLU A 372 11.98 -4.16 -10.56
CA GLU A 372 12.67 -5.45 -10.50
C GLU A 372 11.78 -6.55 -9.89
N VAL A 373 11.14 -6.25 -8.75
CA VAL A 373 10.22 -7.19 -8.08
C VAL A 373 9.04 -7.56 -8.99
N LEU A 374 8.45 -6.60 -9.70
CA LEU A 374 7.36 -6.85 -10.62
C LEU A 374 7.80 -7.73 -11.81
N VAL A 375 8.97 -7.48 -12.38
CA VAL A 375 9.54 -8.29 -13.46
C VAL A 375 9.80 -9.72 -13.00
N LYS A 376 10.39 -9.92 -11.81
CA LYS A 376 10.62 -11.25 -11.23
C LYS A 376 9.32 -11.99 -10.94
N MET A 377 8.33 -11.32 -10.35
CA MET A 377 6.99 -11.88 -10.13
C MET A 377 6.37 -12.33 -11.45
N ALA A 378 6.40 -11.46 -12.46
CA ALA A 378 5.82 -11.75 -13.77
C ALA A 378 6.57 -12.85 -14.51
N SER A 379 7.85 -13.10 -14.22
CA SER A 379 8.63 -14.16 -14.88
C SER A 379 8.31 -15.56 -14.37
N THR A 380 7.58 -15.69 -13.25
CA THR A 380 7.20 -16.98 -12.68
C THR A 380 5.83 -17.46 -13.17
N PRO A 381 5.73 -18.60 -13.90
CA PRO A 381 4.46 -19.07 -14.47
C PRO A 381 3.34 -19.34 -13.47
N SER A 382 3.67 -19.83 -12.26
CA SER A 382 2.68 -20.12 -11.20
C SER A 382 2.08 -18.85 -10.57
N MET A 383 2.82 -17.73 -10.59
CA MET A 383 2.31 -16.42 -10.16
C MET A 383 1.35 -15.83 -11.22
N ARG A 384 1.57 -16.11 -12.51
CA ARG A 384 0.64 -15.74 -13.60
C ARG A 384 -0.68 -16.50 -13.53
N LEU A 385 -0.64 -17.79 -13.19
CA LEU A 385 -1.82 -18.66 -13.08
C LEU A 385 -2.67 -18.35 -11.83
N ALA A 386 -2.04 -17.96 -10.74
CA ALA A 386 -2.73 -17.44 -9.56
C ALA A 386 -3.58 -16.18 -9.87
N ALA A 387 -3.10 -15.33 -10.78
CA ALA A 387 -3.85 -14.18 -11.28
C ALA A 387 -5.01 -14.56 -12.22
N SER A 388 -5.01 -15.77 -12.79
CA SER A 388 -6.07 -16.25 -13.70
C SER A 388 -7.09 -17.20 -13.05
N ALA A 389 -6.69 -17.97 -12.03
CA ALA A 389 -7.52 -19.03 -11.41
C ALA A 389 -8.75 -18.50 -10.64
N GLN A 390 -8.74 -17.24 -10.17
CA GLN A 390 -9.92 -16.61 -9.56
C GLN A 390 -11.01 -16.21 -10.59
N SER A 391 -10.72 -16.26 -11.90
CA SER A 391 -11.73 -16.06 -12.94
C SER A 391 -12.57 -17.30 -13.21
N SER A 392 -12.11 -18.49 -12.80
CA SER A 392 -12.69 -19.78 -13.19
C SER A 392 -13.47 -20.51 -12.11
N SER A 393 -13.45 -20.04 -10.84
CA SER A 393 -14.08 -20.78 -9.72
C SER A 393 -15.54 -20.40 -9.41
N ASN A 394 -16.20 -19.59 -10.25
CA ASN A 394 -17.64 -19.32 -10.16
C ASN A 394 -18.33 -19.66 -11.48
N ARG A 395 -18.36 -20.95 -11.82
CA ARG A 395 -19.23 -21.46 -12.88
C ARG A 395 -20.18 -22.49 -12.31
#